data_AF-A0A821WRL7-F1
#
_entry.id   AF-A0A821WRL7-F1
#
_cell.length_a   1.000
_cell.length_b   1.000
_cell.length_c   1.000
_cell.angle_alpha   90.00
_cell.angle_beta   90.00
_cell.angle_gamma   90.00
#
_symmetry.space_group_name_H-M   'P 1'
#
loop_
_entity.id
_entity.type
_entity.pdbx_description
1 polymer ?
#
loop_
_entity_poly.entity_id
_entity_poly.type
_entity_poly.pdbx_seq_one_letter_code
_entity_poly.pdbx_strand_id
1 'polypeptide(L)'
;FDFSSYDDNHAPLRRTLGNTKLKTRQDVRRFRKFLKRNYDLSSMALVDIDPDTMRTYLIHYLTSIRTRKGSKYDPETLRSYYLSIQRFLKDSNYPYCLRNSPQ
;
A
#
# COMPACT_ATOMS: atom_id res chain seq x y z
N PHE A 1 42.09 -23.34 11.93
CA PHE A 1 41.80 -22.38 10.84
C PHE A 1 41.42 -23.23 9.65
N ASP A 2 40.11 -23.48 9.47
CA ASP A 2 39.59 -24.23 8.34
C ASP A 2 38.17 -23.72 8.07
N PHE A 3 37.88 -23.43 6.80
CA PHE A 3 36.63 -22.86 6.32
C PHE A 3 36.08 -23.83 5.28
N SER A 4 35.12 -24.68 5.65
CA SER A 4 33.98 -25.07 4.81
C SER A 4 33.16 -26.15 5.50
N SER A 5 31.89 -25.85 5.77
CA SER A 5 30.77 -26.51 5.10
C SER A 5 29.53 -26.36 5.96
N TYR A 6 28.48 -25.81 5.35
CA TYR A 6 27.12 -25.75 5.85
C TYR A 6 26.70 -27.06 6.54
N ASP A 7 26.10 -27.00 7.73
CA ASP A 7 24.66 -27.23 7.89
C ASP A 7 24.11 -26.87 9.29
N ASP A 8 22.97 -26.17 9.28
CA ASP A 8 21.82 -26.24 10.20
C ASP A 8 22.08 -26.22 11.73
N ASN A 9 21.74 -25.16 12.47
CA ASN A 9 20.37 -24.95 12.94
C ASN A 9 20.23 -23.65 13.75
N HIS A 10 19.00 -23.12 13.79
CA HIS A 10 18.47 -22.01 14.61
C HIS A 10 18.50 -20.59 14.02
N ALA A 11 17.47 -20.29 13.20
CA ALA A 11 16.44 -19.27 13.49
C ALA A 11 15.90 -18.57 12.21
N PRO A 12 14.71 -18.90 11.70
CA PRO A 12 14.04 -18.09 10.70
C PRO A 12 12.99 -17.18 11.36
N LEU A 13 13.40 -16.22 12.20
CA LEU A 13 12.45 -15.27 12.83
C LEU A 13 12.82 -13.78 12.69
N ARG A 14 13.62 -13.42 11.70
CA ARG A 14 14.04 -12.01 11.48
C ARG A 14 13.97 -11.49 10.03
N ARG A 15 13.13 -12.08 9.16
CA ARG A 15 13.00 -11.59 7.76
C ARG A 15 11.62 -11.09 7.32
N THR A 16 10.59 -11.15 8.16
CA THR A 16 9.18 -10.92 7.73
C THR A 16 8.60 -9.52 7.97
N LEU A 17 9.25 -8.65 8.75
CA LEU A 17 8.71 -7.29 9.00
C LEU A 17 9.19 -6.22 8.00
N GLY A 18 10.37 -6.39 7.41
CA GLY A 18 10.93 -5.43 6.43
C GLY A 18 10.20 -5.46 5.08
N ASN A 19 9.83 -6.64 4.61
CA ASN A 19 9.21 -6.83 3.29
C ASN A 19 7.81 -6.21 3.20
N THR A 20 7.03 -6.25 4.29
CA THR A 20 5.65 -5.75 4.31
C THR A 20 5.57 -4.23 4.28
N LYS A 21 6.48 -3.53 4.98
CA LYS A 21 6.59 -2.06 4.93
C LYS A 21 7.10 -1.58 3.57
N LEU A 22 8.08 -2.29 2.98
CA LEU A 22 8.61 -1.95 1.67
C LEU A 22 7.55 -2.11 0.57
N LYS A 23 6.81 -3.24 0.60
CA LYS A 23 5.70 -3.51 -0.32
C LYS A 23 4.61 -2.44 -0.20
N THR A 24 4.23 -2.09 1.03
CA THR A 24 3.28 -1.01 1.30
C THR A 24 3.74 0.32 0.71
N ARG A 25 5.01 0.72 0.90
CA ARG A 25 5.57 1.94 0.29
C ARG A 25 5.56 1.88 -1.24
N GLN A 26 5.83 0.72 -1.84
CA GLN A 26 5.77 0.56 -3.29
C GLN A 26 4.34 0.70 -3.83
N ASP A 27 3.37 0.11 -3.14
CA ASP A 27 1.95 0.19 -3.49
C ASP A 27 1.43 1.63 -3.38
N VAL A 28 1.79 2.33 -2.29
CA VAL A 28 1.49 3.77 -2.12
C VAL A 28 2.17 4.62 -3.18
N ARG A 29 3.42 4.31 -3.57
CA ARG A 29 4.11 5.01 -4.67
C ARG A 29 3.39 4.81 -6.00
N ARG A 30 2.87 3.63 -6.29
CA ARG A 30 2.03 3.39 -7.48
C ARG A 30 0.74 4.20 -7.40
N PHE A 31 0.07 4.20 -6.26
CA PHE A 31 -1.12 5.01 -6.04
C PHE A 31 -0.84 6.50 -6.28
N ARG A 32 0.25 7.04 -5.71
CA ARG A 32 0.65 8.44 -5.93
C ARG A 32 0.92 8.72 -7.40
N LYS A 33 1.61 7.83 -8.13
CA LYS A 33 1.81 7.97 -9.58
C LYS A 33 0.49 7.97 -10.36
N PHE A 34 -0.49 7.16 -9.94
CA PHE A 34 -1.82 7.16 -10.53
C PHE A 34 -2.52 8.50 -10.32
N LEU A 35 -2.46 9.07 -9.12
CA LEU A 35 -3.02 10.40 -8.83
C LEU A 35 -2.38 11.49 -9.68
N LYS A 36 -1.06 11.49 -9.80
CA LYS A 36 -0.34 12.46 -10.65
C LYS A 36 -0.77 12.39 -12.11
N ARG A 37 -1.01 11.19 -12.64
CA ARG A 37 -1.38 10.99 -14.05
C ARG A 37 -2.85 11.29 -14.34
N ASN A 38 -3.75 11.03 -13.41
CA ASN A 38 -5.20 11.13 -13.66
C ASN A 38 -5.81 12.43 -13.13
N TYR A 39 -5.18 13.05 -12.12
CA TYR A 39 -5.73 14.21 -11.40
C TYR A 39 -4.73 15.36 -11.25
N ASP A 40 -3.56 15.29 -11.89
CA ASP A 40 -2.48 16.29 -11.82
C ASP A 40 -2.05 16.69 -10.39
N LEU A 41 -2.18 15.75 -9.45
CA LEU A 41 -1.81 15.94 -8.02
C LEU A 41 -0.29 15.82 -7.80
N SER A 42 0.49 16.44 -8.69
CA SER A 42 1.96 16.34 -8.73
C SER A 42 2.63 16.94 -7.49
N SER A 43 2.05 18.02 -6.96
CA SER A 43 2.56 18.81 -5.84
C SER A 43 1.85 18.54 -4.52
N MET A 44 0.65 17.94 -4.54
CA MET A 44 -0.15 17.69 -3.34
C MET A 44 0.41 16.48 -2.56
N ALA A 45 0.49 16.58 -1.23
CA ALA A 45 0.78 15.43 -0.40
C ALA A 45 -0.48 14.58 -0.21
N LEU A 46 -0.32 13.26 -0.04
CA LEU A 46 -1.46 12.38 0.24
C LEU A 46 -2.19 12.78 1.53
N VAL A 47 -1.48 13.48 2.43
CA VAL A 47 -2.04 13.95 3.69
C VAL A 47 -2.88 15.23 3.57
N ASP A 48 -2.77 15.95 2.45
CA ASP A 48 -3.54 17.19 2.18
C ASP A 48 -4.85 16.93 1.45
N ILE A 49 -5.03 15.72 0.91
CA ILE A 49 -6.25 15.38 0.16
C ILE A 49 -7.40 15.27 1.16
N ASP A 50 -8.62 15.66 0.80
CA ASP A 50 -9.79 15.40 1.64
C ASP A 50 -10.09 13.91 1.79
N PRO A 51 -10.61 13.45 2.93
CA PRO A 51 -10.91 12.03 3.15
C PRO A 51 -11.95 11.48 2.15
N ASP A 52 -12.98 12.25 1.82
CA ASP A 52 -13.98 11.86 0.81
C ASP A 52 -13.36 11.73 -0.59
N THR A 53 -12.48 12.68 -0.95
CA THR A 53 -11.75 12.68 -2.20
C THR A 53 -10.76 11.51 -2.26
N MET A 54 -10.04 11.23 -1.17
CA MET A 54 -9.13 10.10 -1.04
C MET A 54 -9.86 8.77 -1.22
N ARG A 55 -11.06 8.63 -0.65
CA ARG A 55 -11.91 7.45 -0.83
C ARG A 55 -12.28 7.24 -2.29
N THR A 56 -12.69 8.31 -2.96
CA THR A 56 -13.02 8.30 -4.39
C THR A 56 -11.79 7.87 -5.20
N TYR A 57 -10.64 8.46 -4.94
CA TYR A 57 -9.39 8.10 -5.61
C TYR A 57 -8.96 6.65 -5.37
N LEU A 58 -9.16 6.12 -4.16
CA LEU A 58 -8.91 4.71 -3.86
C LEU A 58 -9.81 3.80 -4.69
N ILE A 59 -11.11 4.10 -4.79
CA ILE A 59 -12.05 3.33 -5.63
C ILE A 59 -11.63 3.38 -7.09
N HIS A 60 -11.32 4.57 -7.61
CA HIS A 60 -10.84 4.75 -8.98
C HIS A 60 -9.54 4.00 -9.23
N TYR A 61 -8.59 4.06 -8.29
CA TYR A 61 -7.33 3.32 -8.38
C TYR A 61 -7.56 1.82 -8.42
N LEU A 62 -8.31 1.26 -7.46
CA LEU A 62 -8.59 -0.17 -7.38
C LEU A 62 -9.34 -0.69 -8.62
N THR A 63 -10.19 0.14 -9.21
CA THR A 63 -10.92 -0.18 -10.45
C THR A 63 -10.04 -0.04 -11.69
N SER A 64 -9.08 0.88 -11.67
CA SER A 64 -8.16 1.13 -12.78
C SER A 64 -6.96 0.17 -12.81
N ILE A 65 -6.52 -0.37 -11.67
CA ILE A 65 -5.38 -1.27 -11.64
C ILE A 65 -5.73 -2.59 -12.32
N ARG A 66 -4.85 -3.00 -13.24
CA ARG A 66 -4.94 -4.26 -13.96
C ARG A 66 -3.66 -5.06 -13.77
N THR A 67 -3.80 -6.37 -13.76
CA THR A 67 -2.67 -7.30 -13.74
C THR A 67 -1.81 -7.10 -14.99
N ARG A 68 -0.59 -7.65 -15.00
CA ARG A 68 0.31 -7.61 -16.17
C ARG A 68 -0.30 -8.22 -17.44
N LYS A 69 -1.29 -9.12 -17.27
CA LYS A 69 -2.06 -9.74 -18.36
C LYS A 69 -3.29 -8.91 -18.79
N GLY A 70 -3.54 -7.76 -18.17
CA GLY A 70 -4.72 -6.93 -18.43
C GLY A 70 -5.98 -7.35 -17.68
N SER A 71 -5.97 -8.48 -16.95
CA SER A 71 -7.09 -8.95 -16.14
C SER A 71 -7.26 -8.13 -14.86
N LYS A 72 -8.49 -8.09 -14.32
CA LYS A 72 -8.77 -7.52 -13.00
C LYS A 72 -8.05 -8.32 -11.91
N TYR A 73 -7.60 -7.65 -10.86
CA TYR A 73 -7.05 -8.30 -9.68
C TYR A 73 -8.17 -8.97 -8.88
N ASP A 74 -7.87 -10.11 -8.25
CA ASP A 74 -8.77 -10.76 -7.31
C ASP A 74 -9.11 -9.82 -6.13
N PRO A 75 -10.32 -9.96 -5.55
CA PRO A 75 -10.78 -9.12 -4.46
C PRO A 75 -9.83 -9.16 -3.24
N GLU A 76 -9.18 -10.30 -2.97
CA GLU A 76 -8.18 -10.42 -1.90
C GLU A 76 -6.92 -9.59 -2.16
N THR A 77 -6.49 -9.54 -3.43
CA THR A 77 -5.36 -8.72 -3.83
C THR A 77 -5.71 -7.24 -3.75
N LEU A 78 -6.90 -6.84 -4.22
CA LEU A 78 -7.42 -5.47 -4.10
C LEU A 78 -7.53 -5.03 -2.63
N ARG A 79 -8.04 -5.90 -1.75
CA ARG A 79 -8.06 -5.66 -0.30
C ARG A 79 -6.66 -5.47 0.26
N SER A 80 -5.69 -6.28 -0.17
CA SER A 80 -4.30 -6.14 0.26
C SER A 80 -3.71 -4.78 -0.14
N TYR A 81 -3.97 -4.30 -1.36
CA TYR A 81 -3.60 -2.96 -1.81
C TYR A 81 -4.24 -1.86 -0.95
N TYR A 82 -5.55 -1.97 -0.72
CA TYR A 82 -6.30 -1.02 0.11
C TYR A 82 -5.74 -0.95 1.53
N LEU A 83 -5.52 -2.10 2.18
CA LEU A 83 -4.99 -2.17 3.55
C LEU A 83 -3.58 -1.60 3.65
N SER A 84 -2.73 -1.83 2.64
CA SER A 84 -1.41 -1.23 2.57
C SER A 84 -1.49 0.30 2.51
N ILE A 85 -2.33 0.87 1.64
CA ILE A 85 -2.48 2.33 1.55
C ILE A 85 -3.08 2.88 2.85
N GLN A 86 -4.09 2.22 3.42
CA GLN A 86 -4.70 2.62 4.69
C GLN A 86 -3.67 2.63 5.83
N ARG A 87 -2.80 1.62 5.92
CA ARG A 87 -1.71 1.58 6.91
C ARG A 87 -0.75 2.76 6.75
N PHE A 88 -0.39 3.12 5.53
CA PHE A 88 0.47 4.27 5.26
C PHE A 88 -0.18 5.60 5.67
N LEU A 89 -1.47 5.75 5.38
CA LEU A 89 -2.22 6.94 5.78
C LEU A 89 -2.29 7.07 7.31
N LYS A 90 -2.57 5.96 8.01
CA LYS A 90 -2.55 5.91 9.48
C LYS A 90 -1.17 6.25 10.05
N ASP A 91 -0.11 5.73 9.46
CA ASP A 91 1.28 6.02 9.86
C ASP A 91 1.66 7.49 9.61
N SER A 92 1.10 8.11 8.57
CA SER A 92 1.31 9.51 8.22
C SER A 92 0.46 10.49 9.05
N ASN A 93 -0.20 10.01 10.12
CA ASN A 93 -1.14 10.77 10.95
C ASN A 93 -2.24 11.48 10.14
N TYR A 94 -2.64 10.90 9.01
CA TYR A 94 -3.68 11.44 8.17
C TYR A 94 -5.05 11.27 8.87
N PRO A 95 -5.94 12.27 8.90
CA PRO A 95 -7.25 12.23 9.60
C PRO A 95 -8.25 11.20 9.04
N TYR A 96 -7.80 10.22 8.26
CA TYR A 96 -8.61 9.19 7.60
C TYR A 96 -9.00 8.02 8.52
N CYS A 97 -9.25 8.32 9.80
CA CYS A 97 -9.87 7.46 10.80
C CYS A 97 -10.72 8.40 11.65
N LEU A 98 -12.05 8.32 11.79
CA LEU A 98 -13.02 7.28 11.52
C LEU A 98 -14.37 7.98 11.29
N ARG A 99 -15.06 7.76 10.16
CA ARG A 99 -16.52 7.64 10.23
C ARG A 99 -16.81 6.21 10.68
N ASN A 100 -16.59 5.94 11.97
CA ASN A 100 -17.60 5.18 12.66
C ASN A 100 -18.86 6.03 12.48
N SER A 101 -19.84 5.48 11.76
CA SER A 101 -21.18 6.05 11.79
C SER A 101 -21.51 6.34 13.25
N PRO A 102 -22.02 7.55 13.62
CA PRO A 102 -22.73 7.65 14.87
C PRO A 102 -23.84 6.60 14.82
N GLN A 103 -23.82 5.66 15.77
CA GLN A 103 -24.99 4.87 16.12
C GLN A 103 -25.90 5.74 16.96
#